data_AF-A0A536UN76-F1
#
_entry.id   AF-A0A536UN76-F1
#
_cell.length_a   1.000
_cell.length_b   1.000
_cell.length_c   1.000
_cell.angle_alpha   90.00
_cell.angle_beta   90.00
_cell.angle_gamma   90.00
#
_symmetry.space_group_name_H-M   'P 1'
#
loop_
_entity.id
_entity.type
_entity.pdbx_description
1 polymer ?
#
loop_
_entity_poly.entity_id
_entity_poly.type
_entity_poly.pdbx_seq_one_letter_code
_entity_poly.pdbx_strand_id
1 'polypeptide(L)'
;MGWVSLGYRSSPSRPRVRLPAGACDAHCHIFGPEAIFPFADNRPFTPADAPKERLFALHAMLGISRCAIVQSGCHGFDNRVVADAIAA
;
A
#
# COMPACT_ATOMS: atom_id res chain seq x y z
N MET A 1 4.56 6.01 -26.68
CA MET A 1 3.71 5.12 -25.87
C MET A 1 3.79 5.58 -24.44
N GLY A 2 2.74 6.24 -23.92
CA GLY A 2 2.73 6.80 -22.57
C GLY A 2 2.58 5.68 -21.55
N TRP A 3 3.51 5.56 -20.62
CA TRP A 3 3.41 4.66 -19.49
C TRP A 3 2.23 5.13 -18.62
N VAL A 4 1.21 4.30 -18.47
CA VAL A 4 0.18 4.53 -17.46
C VAL A 4 0.87 4.28 -16.11
N SER A 5 1.23 5.36 -15.41
CA SER A 5 1.64 5.26 -14.02
C SER A 5 0.45 4.74 -13.23
N LEU A 6 0.57 3.52 -12.69
CA LEU A 6 -0.46 2.95 -11.84
C LEU A 6 -0.35 3.64 -10.47
N GLY A 7 -1.16 4.69 -10.28
CA GLY A 7 -1.24 5.47 -9.05
C GLY A 7 -2.52 5.20 -8.26
N TYR A 8 -2.59 5.76 -7.06
CA TYR A 8 -3.80 5.79 -6.23
C TYR A 8 -4.41 7.20 -6.21
N ARG A 9 -5.68 7.29 -5.82
CA ARG A 9 -6.34 8.59 -5.62
C ARG A 9 -5.67 9.32 -4.45
N SER A 10 -5.00 10.43 -4.71
CA SER A 10 -4.25 11.21 -3.70
C SER A 10 -5.13 11.89 -2.65
N SER A 11 -6.41 12.13 -2.97
CA SER A 11 -7.40 12.70 -2.05
C SER A 11 -8.72 11.90 -2.09
N PRO A 12 -8.79 10.76 -1.38
CA PRO A 12 -9.99 9.95 -1.28
C PRO A 12 -11.06 10.64 -0.43
N SER A 13 -12.33 10.44 -0.79
CA SER A 13 -13.46 10.98 -0.01
C SER A 13 -13.71 10.14 1.24
N ARG A 14 -14.21 10.78 2.31
CA ARG A 14 -14.64 10.07 3.52
C ARG A 14 -15.84 9.16 3.23
N PRO A 15 -15.83 7.90 3.69
CA PRO A 15 -16.96 7.00 3.54
C PRO A 15 -18.14 7.48 4.39
N ARG A 16 -19.37 7.26 3.91
CA ARG A 16 -20.59 7.49 4.69
C ARG A 16 -20.87 6.38 5.70
N VAL A 17 -20.36 5.19 5.41
CA VAL A 17 -20.48 4.00 6.27
C VAL A 17 -19.44 4.08 7.38
N ARG A 18 -19.87 3.83 8.61
CA ARG A 18 -18.96 3.62 9.75
C ARG A 18 -18.64 2.14 9.85
N LEU A 19 -17.35 1.81 9.87
CA LEU A 19 -16.92 0.44 10.08
C LEU A 19 -17.11 0.02 11.56
N PRO A 20 -17.36 -1.27 11.83
CA PRO A 20 -17.39 -1.78 13.19
C PRO A 20 -16.01 -1.68 13.84
N ALA A 21 -15.99 -1.65 15.18
CA ALA A 21 -14.73 -1.71 15.94
C ALA A 21 -13.93 -2.97 15.56
N GLY A 22 -12.62 -2.84 15.39
CA GLY A 22 -11.76 -3.97 15.02
C GLY A 22 -11.77 -4.34 13.52
N ALA A 23 -12.40 -3.52 12.66
CA ALA A 23 -12.41 -3.72 11.22
C ALA A 23 -10.98 -3.91 10.65
N CYS A 24 -10.86 -4.87 9.75
CA CYS A 24 -9.60 -5.30 9.15
C CYS A 24 -9.63 -5.12 7.63
N ASP A 25 -8.62 -4.46 7.07
CA ASP A 25 -8.32 -4.52 5.65
C ASP A 25 -7.51 -5.79 5.36
N ALA A 26 -8.19 -6.83 4.88
CA ALA A 26 -7.55 -8.13 4.68
C ALA A 26 -6.73 -8.22 3.38
N HIS A 27 -6.64 -7.14 2.59
CA HIS A 27 -5.88 -7.16 1.34
C HIS A 27 -5.45 -5.75 0.92
N CYS A 28 -4.20 -5.41 1.26
CA CYS A 28 -3.58 -4.17 0.80
C CYS A 28 -2.12 -4.39 0.39
N HIS A 29 -1.55 -3.42 -0.33
CA HIS A 29 -0.16 -3.43 -0.77
C HIS A 29 0.51 -2.11 -0.40
N ILE A 30 1.83 -2.17 -0.26
CA ILE A 30 2.72 -1.01 -0.15
C ILE A 30 3.67 -1.04 -1.34
N PHE A 31 3.92 0.12 -1.91
CA PHE A 31 4.87 0.31 -3.00
C PHE A 31 5.93 1.31 -2.59
N GLY A 32 7.17 0.84 -2.49
CA GLY A 32 8.29 1.71 -2.19
C GLY A 32 8.24 2.34 -0.78
N PRO A 33 8.91 3.48 -0.57
CA PRO A 33 9.47 4.32 -1.64
C PRO A 33 10.63 3.63 -2.36
N GLU A 34 10.71 3.74 -3.69
CA GLU A 34 11.68 3.01 -4.53
C GLU A 34 13.14 3.24 -4.09
N ALA A 35 13.43 4.45 -3.59
CA ALA A 35 14.76 4.82 -3.09
C ALA A 35 15.22 4.02 -1.85
N ILE A 36 14.29 3.43 -1.09
CA ILE A 36 14.57 2.63 0.11
C ILE A 36 14.29 1.15 -0.16
N PHE A 37 13.18 0.87 -0.86
CA PHE A 37 12.74 -0.46 -1.26
C PHE A 37 12.65 -0.52 -2.78
N PRO A 38 13.73 -0.89 -3.49
CA PRO A 38 13.71 -0.98 -4.93
C PRO A 38 12.63 -1.94 -5.45
N PHE A 39 12.05 -1.62 -6.61
CA PHE A 39 11.19 -2.56 -7.31
C PHE A 39 12.02 -3.66 -7.99
N ALA A 40 11.42 -4.83 -8.17
CA ALA A 40 12.06 -5.93 -8.87
C ALA A 40 12.30 -5.59 -10.35
N ASP A 41 13.40 -6.12 -10.92
CA ASP A 41 13.72 -5.94 -12.34
C ASP A 41 12.68 -6.58 -13.26
N ASN A 42 12.12 -7.72 -12.85
CA ASN A 42 11.10 -8.47 -13.59
C ASN A 42 9.66 -8.13 -13.14
N ARG A 43 9.45 -6.98 -12.50
CA ARG A 43 8.13 -6.56 -12.03
C ARG A 43 7.10 -6.53 -13.16
N PRO A 44 5.82 -6.88 -12.88
CA PRO A 44 4.77 -6.87 -13.90
C PRO A 44 4.38 -5.46 -14.36
N PHE A 45 4.62 -4.44 -13.55
CA PHE A 45 4.42 -3.02 -13.85
C PHE A 45 5.23 -2.15 -12.88
N THR A 46 5.35 -0.85 -13.16
CA THR A 46 5.98 0.12 -12.25
C THR A 46 4.90 1.04 -11.64
N PRO A 47 4.57 0.88 -10.34
CA PRO A 47 3.65 1.78 -9.65
C PRO A 47 4.31 3.10 -9.27
N ALA A 48 3.50 4.11 -8.93
CA ALA A 48 3.99 5.24 -8.15
C ALA A 48 4.23 4.83 -6.69
N ASP A 49 5.12 5.55 -5.99
CA ASP A 49 5.35 5.34 -4.56
C ASP A 49 4.05 5.49 -3.74
N ALA A 50 3.73 4.44 -3.00
CA ALA A 50 2.60 4.31 -2.10
C ALA A 50 3.11 3.75 -0.75
N PRO A 51 3.83 4.56 0.04
CA PRO A 51 4.52 4.09 1.24
C PRO A 51 3.55 3.83 2.40
N LYS A 52 4.01 3.11 3.43
CA LYS A 52 3.19 2.69 4.58
C LYS A 52 2.47 3.86 5.27
N GLU A 53 3.08 5.03 5.35
CA GLU A 53 2.50 6.22 5.98
C GLU A 53 1.24 6.67 5.24
N ARG A 54 1.19 6.51 3.91
CA ARG A 54 -0.01 6.82 3.11
C ARG A 54 -1.11 5.79 3.35
N LEU A 55 -0.76 4.52 3.46
CA LEU A 55 -1.71 3.45 3.79
C LEU A 55 -2.31 3.66 5.19
N PHE A 56 -1.48 3.94 6.19
CA PHE A 56 -1.93 4.15 7.56
C PHE A 56 -2.81 5.40 7.69
N ALA A 57 -2.45 6.50 7.01
CA ALA A 57 -3.31 7.69 6.97
C ALA A 57 -4.67 7.41 6.31
N LEU A 58 -4.68 6.61 5.25
CA LEU A 58 -5.91 6.15 4.60
C LEU A 58 -6.75 5.31 5.57
N HIS A 59 -6.16 4.29 6.20
CA HIS A 59 -6.84 3.42 7.16
C HIS A 59 -7.42 4.19 8.33
N ALA A 60 -6.69 5.16 8.88
CA ALA A 60 -7.18 6.05 9.94
C ALA A 60 -8.41 6.85 9.49
N MET A 61 -8.41 7.35 8.25
CA MET A 61 -9.55 8.07 7.67
C MET A 61 -10.77 7.15 7.44
N LEU A 62 -10.53 5.90 7.03
CA LEU A 62 -11.57 4.90 6.78
C LEU A 62 -12.13 4.26 8.07
N GLY A 63 -11.43 4.38 9.20
CA GLY A 63 -11.78 3.70 10.45
C GLY A 63 -11.36 2.22 10.47
N ILE A 64 -10.31 1.87 9.72
CA ILE A 64 -9.71 0.53 9.71
C ILE A 64 -8.65 0.47 10.80
N SER A 65 -8.64 -0.63 11.55
CA SER A 65 -7.80 -0.78 12.76
C SER A 65 -6.72 -1.85 12.66
N ARG A 66 -6.85 -2.76 11.68
CA ARG A 66 -5.92 -3.86 11.42
C ARG A 66 -5.81 -4.03 9.91
N CYS A 67 -4.69 -4.57 9.45
CA CYS A 67 -4.56 -4.94 8.05
C CYS A 67 -3.71 -6.19 7.84
N ALA A 68 -3.91 -6.84 6.70
CA ALA A 68 -3.02 -7.85 6.16
C ALA A 68 -2.33 -7.26 4.92
N ILE A 69 -1.05 -6.98 5.06
CA ILE A 69 -0.21 -6.40 4.00
C ILE A 69 0.29 -7.55 3.13
N VAL A 70 -0.14 -7.56 1.87
CA VAL A 70 0.20 -8.59 0.90
C VAL A 70 1.41 -8.14 0.11
N GLN A 71 2.43 -9.00 0.04
CA GLN A 71 3.59 -8.77 -0.81
C GLN A 71 3.17 -8.60 -2.26
N SER A 72 3.62 -7.52 -2.90
CA SER A 72 3.35 -7.32 -4.31
C SER A 72 4.45 -7.93 -5.17
N GLY A 73 4.05 -8.49 -6.32
CA GLY A 73 5.00 -8.87 -7.38
C GLY A 73 5.88 -7.71 -7.88
N CYS A 74 5.51 -6.44 -7.61
CA CYS A 74 6.36 -5.29 -7.92
C CYS A 74 7.68 -5.27 -7.11
N HIS A 75 7.70 -5.87 -5.92
CA HIS A 75 8.91 -6.04 -5.12
C HIS A 75 9.46 -7.48 -5.20
N GLY A 76 8.87 -8.34 -6.04
CA GLY A 76 9.31 -9.73 -6.23
C GLY A 76 9.36 -10.50 -4.90
N PHE A 77 10.49 -11.15 -4.63
CA PHE A 77 10.73 -11.91 -3.39
C PHE A 77 11.39 -11.09 -2.28
N ASP A 78 11.70 -9.81 -2.51
CA ASP A 78 12.20 -8.93 -1.47
C ASP A 78 11.03 -8.39 -0.63
N ASN A 79 10.83 -9.00 0.54
CA ASN A 79 9.73 -8.69 1.43
C ASN A 79 10.05 -7.58 2.43
N ARG A 80 11.20 -6.88 2.30
CA ARG A 80 11.62 -5.87 3.29
C ARG A 80 10.61 -4.74 3.46
N VAL A 81 9.93 -4.32 2.38
CA VAL A 81 8.88 -3.29 2.45
C VAL A 81 7.67 -3.74 3.28
N VAL A 82 7.30 -5.01 3.19
CA VAL A 82 6.21 -5.59 3.99
C VAL A 82 6.64 -5.76 5.44
N ALA A 83 7.85 -6.28 5.67
CA ALA A 83 8.40 -6.45 7.01
C ALA A 83 8.53 -5.11 7.76
N ASP A 84 9.01 -4.07 7.09
CA ASP A 84 9.12 -2.70 7.62
C ASP A 84 7.75 -2.10 7.98
N ALA A 85 6.71 -2.43 7.21
CA ALA A 85 5.36 -1.98 7.52
C ALA A 85 4.70 -2.75 8.67
N ILE A 86 4.99 -4.04 8.82
CA ILE A 86 4.50 -4.86 9.94
C ILE A 86 5.15 -4.46 11.27
N ALA A 87 6.41 -4.02 11.24
CA ALA A 87 7.15 -3.62 12.43
C ALA A 87 6.81 -2.21 12.95
N ALA A 88 5.98 -1.45 12.22
CA ALA A 88 5.64 -0.06 12.50
C ALA A 88 4.50 0.12 13.51
#